data_AF-A0A3A6KV97-F1
#
_entry.id   AF-A0A3A6KV97-F1
#
_cell.length_a   1.000
_cell.length_b   1.000
_cell.length_c   1.000
_cell.angle_alpha   90.00
_cell.angle_beta   90.00
_cell.angle_gamma   90.00
#
_symmetry.space_group_name_H-M   'P 1'
#
loop_
_entity.id
_entity.type
_entity.pdbx_description
1 polymer ?
#
loop_
_entity_poly.entity_id
_entity_poly.type
_entity_poly.pdbx_seq_one_letter_code
_entity_poly.pdbx_strand_id
1 'polypeptide(L)'
;MDTRIWMQESFWESAEKQSVKESPQENAEHLSKDQNENGGNKLVNQKTSLWKQTYENILVGMGFCVIKLNFLLLYYILPFIGILMIFAGLRKLKQEDKWFKAGYAAAAINVVITMISIVSGTFINRRQIYDTYIWQFMLLWTFALPLIIASCFFCGMQTELKKREKEADNKILIHLVIWYAVVILLMNMNDSGWIIGIAVLATYIGILVELKHTAENLEKAGYVLEEPPMRVSNGKCAAGAVVLTAAGLVIGTIFFGSYHMRWNEVKAPQDPAYEEIKTHLVSIGFPEDILDDLKEEDLLACKNARQVRLQQTDYPINDGEQIVTRSEGYTQYSREYPHKELRLSGIAVELEQEGHWKIIHHFLWNEDPGFRGTEALQLYPACRERNGGWLEEGGLTGQVLYDKKEISYAADYASLENETYDMGQSWPFYESRETSSIFAEFSMPWRGERCRGYVSYGIREKEKDWWIDSWLNYTHQKSILQYPVMTAAQNRKQGGWLDNLVFFTVQDALQVLPGEETD
;
A
#
# COMPACT_ATOMS: atom_id res chain seq x y z
N MET A 1 -16.84 30.58 -4.50
CA MET A 1 -15.99 31.71 -4.06
C MET A 1 -14.56 31.20 -4.03
N ASP A 2 -13.75 31.65 -5.00
CA ASP A 2 -12.42 31.13 -5.33
C ASP A 2 -11.32 31.82 -4.51
N THR A 3 -10.55 31.04 -3.73
CA THR A 3 -9.42 31.52 -2.92
C THR A 3 -8.07 31.12 -3.51
N ARG A 4 -7.77 31.56 -4.75
CA ARG A 4 -6.48 31.27 -5.42
C ARG A 4 -5.69 32.48 -5.93
N ILE A 5 -5.97 33.73 -5.52
CA ILE A 5 -5.36 34.92 -6.16
C ILE A 5 -4.61 35.87 -5.19
N TRP A 6 -4.50 35.61 -3.89
CA TRP A 6 -3.94 36.60 -2.93
C TRP A 6 -2.55 36.32 -2.34
N MET A 7 -1.70 35.48 -2.94
CA MET A 7 -0.34 35.20 -2.41
C MET A 7 0.82 35.49 -3.37
N GLN A 8 0.60 36.23 -4.46
CA GLN A 8 1.67 36.49 -5.45
C GLN A 8 2.13 37.95 -5.59
N GLU A 9 1.48 38.92 -4.97
CA GLU A 9 1.85 40.34 -5.11
C GLU A 9 2.67 40.93 -3.95
N SER A 10 2.75 40.27 -2.79
CA SER A 10 3.47 40.82 -1.62
C SER A 10 4.99 40.57 -1.61
N PHE A 11 5.54 39.92 -2.64
CA PHE A 11 6.96 39.52 -2.66
C PHE A 11 7.85 40.44 -3.51
N TRP A 12 7.29 41.34 -4.33
CA TRP A 12 8.05 42.16 -5.28
C TRP A 12 8.24 43.63 -4.88
N GLU A 13 7.43 44.19 -3.97
CA GLU A 13 7.60 45.60 -3.51
C GLU A 13 8.68 45.81 -2.44
N SER A 14 9.22 44.74 -1.84
CA SER A 14 10.27 44.86 -0.81
C SER A 14 11.70 44.88 -1.36
N ALA A 15 11.89 44.58 -2.66
CA ALA A 15 13.22 44.48 -3.28
C ALA A 15 13.73 45.80 -3.88
N GLU A 16 12.91 46.84 -3.96
CA GLU A 16 13.24 48.06 -4.72
C GLU A 16 13.57 49.30 -3.84
N LYS A 17 13.64 49.14 -2.51
CA LYS A 17 13.88 50.27 -1.57
C LYS A 17 15.24 50.31 -0.85
N GLN A 18 16.23 49.51 -1.24
CA GLN A 18 17.55 49.52 -0.57
C GLN A 18 18.77 49.81 -1.46
N SER A 19 18.59 50.35 -2.66
CA SER A 19 19.70 50.77 -3.53
C SER A 19 19.92 52.30 -3.53
N VAL A 20 20.46 52.85 -2.43
CA VAL A 20 21.02 54.21 -2.44
C VAL A 20 22.40 54.24 -1.76
N LYS A 21 23.42 54.29 -2.63
CA LYS A 21 24.77 54.90 -2.52
C LYS A 21 25.40 55.13 -1.15
N GLU A 22 26.58 54.53 -0.94
CA GLU A 22 27.75 55.19 -0.34
C GLU A 22 29.05 54.73 -1.04
N SER A 23 30.02 55.65 -1.19
CA SER A 23 31.20 55.58 -2.06
C SER A 23 32.44 54.88 -1.42
N PRO A 24 33.36 54.27 -2.20
CA PRO A 24 34.30 53.28 -1.68
C PRO A 24 35.78 53.74 -1.65
N GLN A 25 36.13 54.89 -1.03
CA GLN A 25 37.53 55.35 -1.11
C GLN A 25 38.21 55.90 0.16
N GLU A 26 37.53 56.01 1.31
CA GLU A 26 38.19 56.46 2.56
C GLU A 26 38.41 55.37 3.62
N ASN A 27 37.89 54.16 3.44
CA ASN A 27 38.07 53.05 4.39
C ASN A 27 39.22 52.07 4.05
N ALA A 28 39.94 52.29 2.95
CA ALA A 28 40.94 51.34 2.46
C ALA A 28 42.23 51.29 3.30
N GLU A 29 42.57 52.34 4.04
CA GLU A 29 43.81 52.38 4.82
C GLU A 29 43.66 51.84 6.26
N HIS A 30 42.46 51.89 6.84
CA HIS A 30 42.22 51.39 8.21
C HIS A 30 41.78 49.91 8.29
N LEU A 31 41.32 49.31 7.18
CA LEU A 31 40.90 47.89 7.14
C LEU A 31 42.04 46.88 6.92
N SER A 32 43.23 47.33 6.54
CA SER A 32 44.34 46.42 6.16
C SER A 32 45.03 45.76 7.36
N LYS A 33 44.87 46.31 8.59
CA LYS A 33 45.48 45.72 9.80
C LYS A 33 44.55 44.78 10.57
N ASP A 34 43.24 45.04 10.61
CA ASP A 34 42.29 44.20 11.37
C ASP A 34 41.75 42.99 10.58
N GLN A 35 41.86 42.96 9.24
CA GLN A 35 41.36 41.83 8.45
C GLN A 35 42.24 40.57 8.49
N ASN A 36 43.52 40.68 8.82
CA ASN A 36 44.40 39.51 8.88
C ASN A 36 44.25 38.69 10.17
N GLU A 37 43.84 39.29 11.29
CA GLU A 37 43.59 38.54 12.54
C GLU A 37 42.15 38.05 12.67
N ASN A 38 41.15 38.77 12.12
CA ASN A 38 39.74 38.35 12.16
C ASN A 38 39.29 37.44 11.01
N GLY A 39 39.99 37.46 9.86
CA GLY A 39 39.72 36.56 8.75
C GLY A 39 40.02 35.10 9.09
N GLY A 40 41.11 34.85 9.83
CA GLY A 40 41.47 33.52 10.33
C GLY A 40 40.43 32.97 11.29
N ASN A 41 40.00 33.76 12.28
CA ASN A 41 39.03 33.32 13.28
C ASN A 41 37.64 33.06 12.71
N LYS A 42 37.17 33.88 11.75
CA LYS A 42 35.86 33.70 11.10
C LYS A 42 35.83 32.46 10.19
N LEU A 43 36.91 32.22 9.46
CA LEU A 43 37.04 31.10 8.54
C LEU A 43 37.28 29.77 9.28
N VAL A 44 38.05 29.80 10.39
CA VAL A 44 38.17 28.68 11.33
C VAL A 44 36.81 28.38 11.97
N ASN A 45 36.10 29.38 12.51
CA ASN A 45 34.76 29.17 13.09
C ASN A 45 33.76 28.57 12.09
N GLN A 46 33.80 29.00 10.82
CA GLN A 46 32.95 28.46 9.76
C GLN A 46 33.30 27.00 9.43
N LYS A 47 34.59 26.65 9.37
CA LYS A 47 35.01 25.26 9.10
C LYS A 47 34.75 24.32 10.29
N THR A 48 34.92 24.78 11.53
CA THR A 48 34.55 24.00 12.74
C THR A 48 33.03 23.78 12.81
N SER A 49 32.25 24.80 12.44
CA SER A 49 30.79 24.70 12.29
C SER A 49 30.35 23.64 11.26
N LEU A 50 31.11 23.43 10.19
CA LEU A 50 30.78 22.46 9.14
C LEU A 50 30.93 21.01 9.60
N TRP A 51 31.96 20.70 10.40
CA TRP A 51 32.10 19.37 11.00
C TRP A 51 30.92 19.06 11.92
N LYS A 52 30.59 20.00 12.82
CA LYS A 52 29.47 19.88 13.74
C LYS A 52 28.15 19.59 13.04
N GLN A 53 27.81 20.42 12.06
CA GLN A 53 26.61 20.22 11.25
C GLN A 53 26.61 18.85 10.55
N THR A 54 27.78 18.35 10.13
CA THR A 54 27.90 17.09 9.40
C THR A 54 27.66 15.87 10.29
N TYR A 55 28.32 15.78 11.45
CA TYR A 55 28.09 14.64 12.34
C TYR A 55 26.70 14.68 12.99
N GLU A 56 26.18 15.86 13.35
CA GLU A 56 24.83 15.97 13.93
C GLU A 56 23.77 15.48 12.94
N ASN A 57 23.89 15.83 11.65
CA ASN A 57 22.99 15.31 10.62
C ASN A 57 23.08 13.79 10.45
N ILE A 58 24.28 13.21 10.52
CA ILE A 58 24.45 11.75 10.44
C ILE A 58 23.78 11.06 11.63
N LEU A 59 24.00 11.57 12.86
CA LEU A 59 23.43 10.98 14.08
C LEU A 59 21.92 11.12 14.16
N VAL A 60 21.36 12.29 13.80
CA VAL A 60 19.91 12.48 13.67
C VAL A 60 19.34 11.52 12.63
N GLY A 61 20.02 11.37 11.49
CA GLY A 61 19.63 10.42 10.46
C GLY A 61 19.62 8.97 10.94
N MET A 62 20.61 8.57 11.74
CA MET A 62 20.64 7.25 12.39
C MET A 62 19.45 7.06 13.34
N GLY A 63 19.12 8.08 14.13
CA GLY A 63 17.94 8.07 15.00
C GLY A 63 16.63 7.88 14.22
N PHE A 64 16.46 8.61 13.12
CA PHE A 64 15.28 8.51 12.25
C PHE A 64 15.09 7.12 11.61
N CYS A 65 16.17 6.37 11.39
CA CYS A 65 16.09 5.00 10.88
C CYS A 65 15.55 3.99 11.90
N VAL A 66 15.69 4.25 13.20
CA VAL A 66 15.27 3.32 14.28
C VAL A 66 13.85 3.61 14.76
N ILE A 67 13.41 4.86 14.70
CA ILE A 67 12.07 5.26 15.14
C ILE A 67 11.01 4.80 14.12
N LYS A 68 10.08 3.94 14.57
CA LYS A 68 8.97 3.43 13.77
C LYS A 68 7.64 3.97 14.29
N LEU A 69 6.98 4.80 13.48
CA LEU A 69 5.69 5.43 13.81
C LEU A 69 4.62 5.00 12.79
N ASN A 70 3.58 4.30 13.24
CA ASN A 70 2.57 3.68 12.37
C ASN A 70 1.45 4.63 11.90
N PHE A 71 1.63 5.95 12.02
CA PHE A 71 0.65 6.95 11.56
C PHE A 71 1.28 7.88 10.52
N LEU A 72 0.44 8.48 9.66
CA LEU A 72 0.86 9.46 8.63
C LEU A 72 2.02 8.99 7.72
N LEU A 73 2.13 7.67 7.45
CA LEU A 73 3.20 7.07 6.66
C LEU A 73 4.62 7.31 7.23
N LEU A 74 4.74 7.78 8.48
CA LEU A 74 6.03 8.10 9.12
C LEU A 74 6.94 6.88 9.24
N TYR A 75 6.35 5.69 9.31
CA TYR A 75 7.05 4.40 9.23
C TYR A 75 8.00 4.32 8.02
N TYR A 76 7.63 4.94 6.89
CA TYR A 76 8.40 4.94 5.64
C TYR A 76 9.15 6.25 5.42
N ILE A 77 8.52 7.38 5.73
CA ILE A 77 9.07 8.71 5.48
C ILE A 77 10.29 8.98 6.38
N LEU A 78 10.20 8.66 7.67
CA LEU A 78 11.23 9.00 8.64
C LEU A 78 12.54 8.27 8.35
N PRO A 79 12.57 6.92 8.13
CA PRO A 79 13.78 6.24 7.72
C PRO A 79 14.35 6.74 6.40
N PHE A 80 13.50 7.06 5.42
CA PHE A 80 13.97 7.58 4.13
C PHE A 80 14.68 8.92 4.28
N ILE A 81 14.12 9.86 5.04
CA ILE A 81 14.77 11.13 5.39
C ILE A 81 16.08 10.86 6.14
N GLY A 82 16.07 9.95 7.11
CA GLY A 82 17.26 9.61 7.90
C GLY A 82 18.42 9.10 7.04
N ILE A 83 18.13 8.20 6.10
CA ILE A 83 19.14 7.66 5.16
C ILE A 83 19.68 8.77 4.25
N LEU A 84 18.84 9.69 3.78
CA LEU A 84 19.30 10.84 2.98
C LEU A 84 20.22 11.78 3.78
N MET A 85 19.94 12.00 5.07
CA MET A 85 20.81 12.78 5.96
C MET A 85 22.16 12.10 6.16
N ILE A 86 22.18 10.80 6.43
CA ILE A 86 23.40 9.98 6.54
C ILE A 86 24.20 10.04 5.24
N PHE A 87 23.54 9.83 4.10
CA PHE A 87 24.16 9.88 2.77
C PHE A 87 24.81 11.24 2.52
N ALA A 88 24.08 12.34 2.78
CA ALA A 88 24.57 13.69 2.59
C ALA A 88 25.77 14.00 3.49
N GLY A 89 25.74 13.54 4.74
CA GLY A 89 26.85 13.71 5.68
C GLY A 89 28.10 12.95 5.24
N LEU A 90 27.98 11.65 4.99
CA LEU A 90 29.11 10.80 4.56
C LEU A 90 29.66 11.20 3.19
N ARG A 91 28.84 11.79 2.32
CA ARG A 91 29.29 12.34 1.03
C ARG A 91 30.31 13.47 1.18
N LYS A 92 30.20 14.27 2.25
CA LYS A 92 31.19 15.30 2.59
C LYS A 92 32.50 14.68 3.08
N LEU A 93 32.41 13.55 3.79
CA LEU A 93 33.56 12.89 4.43
C LEU A 93 34.31 11.89 3.52
N LYS A 94 33.74 11.51 2.36
CA LYS A 94 34.26 10.41 1.53
C LYS A 94 35.69 10.58 0.99
N GLN A 95 36.25 11.79 1.04
CA GLN A 95 37.62 12.08 0.59
C GLN A 95 38.63 12.05 1.75
N GLU A 96 38.17 12.10 3.00
CA GLU A 96 39.00 12.20 4.20
C GLU A 96 39.67 10.87 4.56
N ASP A 97 38.89 9.77 4.49
CA ASP A 97 39.35 8.44 4.89
C ASP A 97 38.66 7.30 4.13
N LYS A 98 39.33 6.14 4.05
CA LYS A 98 38.81 4.92 3.42
C LYS A 98 37.53 4.40 4.07
N TRP A 99 37.39 4.53 5.40
CA TRP A 99 36.19 4.11 6.13
C TRP A 99 35.01 5.03 5.82
N PHE A 100 35.23 6.35 5.76
CA PHE A 100 34.17 7.28 5.33
C PHE A 100 33.75 7.04 3.88
N LYS A 101 34.69 6.72 2.98
CA LYS A 101 34.38 6.31 1.60
C LYS A 101 33.54 5.03 1.55
N ALA A 102 33.89 4.01 2.35
CA ALA A 102 33.13 2.77 2.44
C ALA A 102 31.72 3.01 3.03
N GLY A 103 31.62 3.80 4.09
CA GLY A 103 30.33 4.20 4.69
C GLY A 103 29.45 4.97 3.70
N TYR A 104 30.03 5.89 2.92
CA TYR A 104 29.31 6.59 1.85
C TYR A 104 28.77 5.62 0.78
N ALA A 105 29.58 4.65 0.35
CA ALA A 105 29.12 3.63 -0.61
C ALA A 105 27.98 2.79 -0.03
N ALA A 106 28.09 2.37 1.23
CA ALA A 106 27.02 1.63 1.93
C ALA A 106 25.74 2.46 2.07
N ALA A 107 25.86 3.75 2.40
CA ALA A 107 24.72 4.67 2.47
C ALA A 107 24.05 4.86 1.09
N ALA A 108 24.83 4.95 0.01
CA ALA A 108 24.29 5.06 -1.34
C ALA A 108 23.49 3.80 -1.74
N ILE A 109 24.00 2.62 -1.43
CA ILE A 109 23.28 1.35 -1.61
C ILE A 109 21.99 1.35 -0.79
N ASN A 110 22.06 1.81 0.47
CA ASN A 110 20.91 1.84 1.37
C ASN A 110 19.79 2.78 0.86
N VAL A 111 20.15 3.94 0.28
CA VAL A 111 19.19 4.81 -0.40
C VAL A 111 18.46 4.04 -1.50
N VAL A 112 19.21 3.37 -2.39
CA VAL A 112 18.63 2.65 -3.53
C VAL A 112 17.72 1.51 -3.07
N ILE A 113 18.16 0.69 -2.11
CA ILE A 113 17.34 -0.39 -1.55
C ILE A 113 16.07 0.16 -0.94
N THR A 114 16.16 1.24 -0.16
CA THR A 114 14.98 1.85 0.47
C THR A 114 14.01 2.41 -0.56
N MET A 115 14.51 3.03 -1.63
CA MET A 115 13.66 3.49 -2.74
C MET A 115 12.93 2.32 -3.42
N ILE A 116 13.63 1.22 -3.70
CA ILE A 116 13.02 0.00 -4.26
C ILE A 116 11.96 -0.53 -3.28
N SER A 117 12.28 -0.65 -1.99
CA SER A 117 11.33 -1.11 -0.97
C SER A 117 10.08 -0.25 -0.87
N ILE A 118 10.22 1.07 -0.97
CA ILE A 118 9.08 1.99 -0.96
C ILE A 118 8.23 1.82 -2.24
N VAL A 119 8.87 1.74 -3.41
CA VAL A 119 8.15 1.58 -4.67
C VAL A 119 7.42 0.23 -4.74
N SER A 120 8.02 -0.86 -4.26
CA SER A 120 7.35 -2.16 -4.19
C SER A 120 6.12 -2.17 -3.28
N GLY A 121 5.99 -1.20 -2.37
CA GLY A 121 4.80 -1.02 -1.55
C GLY A 121 3.54 -0.70 -2.36
N THR A 122 3.66 -0.30 -3.63
CA THR A 122 2.51 -0.03 -4.51
C THR A 122 1.98 -1.27 -5.24
N PHE A 123 2.62 -2.43 -5.05
CA PHE A 123 2.35 -3.61 -5.87
C PHE A 123 1.33 -4.50 -5.16
N ILE A 124 0.24 -4.85 -5.84
CA ILE A 124 -0.80 -5.73 -5.27
C ILE A 124 -0.26 -7.13 -4.92
N ASN A 125 0.68 -7.63 -5.72
CA ASN A 125 1.33 -8.93 -5.55
C ASN A 125 2.60 -8.87 -4.70
N ARG A 126 2.74 -7.85 -3.83
CA ARG A 126 3.95 -7.66 -3.01
C ARG A 126 4.33 -8.90 -2.20
N ARG A 127 3.37 -9.72 -1.73
CA ARG A 127 3.66 -10.94 -0.97
C ARG A 127 4.49 -11.93 -1.80
N GLN A 128 4.07 -12.19 -3.04
CA GLN A 128 4.81 -13.06 -3.96
C GLN A 128 6.23 -12.53 -4.23
N ILE A 129 6.40 -11.20 -4.32
CA ILE A 129 7.71 -10.57 -4.45
C ILE A 129 8.54 -10.81 -3.18
N TYR A 130 7.94 -10.65 -2.01
CA TYR A 130 8.61 -10.81 -0.72
C TYR A 130 9.08 -12.24 -0.46
N ASP A 131 8.37 -13.21 -1.03
CA ASP A 131 8.71 -14.64 -0.94
C ASP A 131 9.86 -15.03 -1.88
N THR A 132 10.29 -14.15 -2.79
CA THR A 132 11.45 -14.44 -3.67
C THR A 132 12.77 -14.39 -2.90
N TYR A 133 13.72 -15.26 -3.30
CA TYR A 133 15.09 -15.26 -2.76
C TYR A 133 15.80 -13.89 -2.91
N ILE A 134 15.54 -13.17 -4.00
CA ILE A 134 16.12 -11.85 -4.26
C ILE A 134 15.65 -10.86 -3.19
N TRP A 135 14.37 -10.88 -2.85
CA TRP A 135 13.82 -9.98 -1.84
C TRP A 135 14.31 -10.33 -0.44
N GLN A 136 14.34 -11.62 -0.09
CA GLN A 136 14.90 -12.06 1.19
C GLN A 136 16.37 -11.63 1.34
N PHE A 137 17.18 -11.77 0.28
CA PHE A 137 18.55 -11.29 0.26
C PHE A 137 18.62 -9.76 0.43
N MET A 138 17.78 -9.00 -0.27
CA MET A 138 17.70 -7.54 -0.12
C MET A 138 17.30 -7.13 1.31
N LEU A 139 16.40 -7.89 1.95
CA LEU A 139 15.97 -7.67 3.32
C LEU A 139 17.10 -7.90 4.33
N LEU A 140 18.03 -8.84 4.09
CA LEU A 140 19.23 -8.97 4.93
C LEU A 140 20.08 -7.68 4.90
N TRP A 141 20.18 -7.05 3.73
CA TRP A 141 20.94 -5.80 3.59
C TRP A 141 20.29 -4.61 4.28
N THR A 142 18.97 -4.57 4.46
CA THR A 142 18.33 -3.48 5.23
C THR A 142 18.72 -3.49 6.70
N PHE A 143 19.09 -4.66 7.26
CA PHE A 143 19.63 -4.77 8.62
C PHE A 143 21.16 -4.62 8.65
N ALA A 144 21.88 -5.15 7.66
CA ALA A 144 23.33 -5.10 7.64
C ALA A 144 23.88 -3.69 7.32
N LEU A 145 23.24 -2.94 6.41
CA LEU A 145 23.76 -1.64 5.97
C LEU A 145 23.80 -0.59 7.09
N PRO A 146 22.77 -0.41 7.94
CA PRO A 146 22.86 0.51 9.08
C PRO A 146 24.03 0.19 10.02
N LEU A 147 24.28 -1.10 10.29
CA LEU A 147 25.43 -1.55 11.08
C LEU A 147 26.76 -1.21 10.39
N ILE A 148 26.89 -1.51 9.10
CA ILE A 148 28.09 -1.21 8.30
C ILE A 148 28.36 0.29 8.27
N ILE A 149 27.32 1.10 8.02
CA ILE A 149 27.40 2.56 7.95
C ILE A 149 27.89 3.13 9.28
N ALA A 150 27.27 2.73 10.39
CA ALA A 150 27.64 3.26 11.70
C ALA A 150 29.04 2.80 12.14
N SER A 151 29.41 1.55 11.82
CA SER A 151 30.77 1.03 12.04
C SER A 151 31.81 1.80 11.21
N CYS A 152 31.52 2.06 9.93
CA CYS A 152 32.40 2.83 9.05
C CYS A 152 32.56 4.28 9.54
N PHE A 153 31.47 4.90 9.98
CA PHE A 153 31.49 6.25 10.54
C PHE A 153 32.37 6.32 11.79
N PHE A 154 32.20 5.36 12.71
CA PHE A 154 33.01 5.26 13.92
C PHE A 154 34.50 5.03 13.60
N CYS A 155 34.81 4.04 12.77
CA CYS A 155 36.19 3.72 12.38
C CYS A 155 36.88 4.90 11.66
N GLY A 156 36.14 5.67 10.86
CA GLY A 156 36.64 6.89 10.24
C GLY A 156 37.05 7.93 11.29
N MET A 157 36.18 8.21 12.27
CA MET A 157 36.50 9.14 13.37
C MET A 157 37.71 8.65 14.19
N GLN A 158 37.80 7.35 14.47
CA GLN A 158 38.95 6.78 15.19
C GLN A 158 40.25 6.89 14.39
N THR A 159 40.19 6.76 13.07
CA THR A 159 41.36 6.93 12.21
C THR A 159 41.86 8.37 12.24
N GLU A 160 40.96 9.35 12.18
CA GLU A 160 41.29 10.77 12.31
C GLU A 160 41.81 11.15 13.71
N LEU A 161 41.28 10.54 14.77
CA LEU A 161 41.81 10.71 16.13
C LEU A 161 43.24 10.17 16.26
N LYS A 162 43.53 8.99 15.67
CA LYS A 162 44.88 8.41 15.65
C LYS A 162 45.88 9.27 14.88
N LYS A 163 45.47 9.86 13.75
CA LYS A 163 46.30 10.83 13.00
C LYS A 163 46.69 12.05 13.86
N ARG A 164 45.97 12.30 14.95
CA ARG A 164 46.16 13.41 15.89
C ARG A 164 46.71 12.96 17.24
N GLU A 165 47.31 11.77 17.28
CA GLU A 165 47.98 11.19 18.46
C GLU A 165 47.06 11.07 19.69
N LYS A 166 45.74 10.97 19.49
CA LYS A 166 44.77 10.68 20.55
C LYS A 166 44.53 9.17 20.66
N GLU A 167 44.29 8.70 21.88
CA GLU A 167 43.94 7.30 22.13
C GLU A 167 42.64 6.94 21.41
N ALA A 168 42.64 5.79 20.75
CA ALA A 168 41.47 5.23 20.12
C ALA A 168 40.79 4.24 21.05
N ASP A 169 39.53 4.50 21.40
CA ASP A 169 38.69 3.57 22.13
C ASP A 169 37.82 2.77 21.16
N ASN A 170 37.80 1.45 21.28
CA ASN A 170 36.98 0.57 20.43
C ASN A 170 35.68 0.10 21.12
N LYS A 171 35.42 0.48 22.38
CA LYS A 171 34.25 0.02 23.14
C LYS A 171 32.92 0.32 22.45
N ILE A 172 32.81 1.52 21.85
CA ILE A 172 31.58 1.95 21.16
C ILE A 172 31.25 1.02 19.98
N LEU A 173 32.27 0.56 19.23
CA LEU A 173 32.06 -0.39 18.12
C LEU A 173 31.49 -1.73 18.64
N ILE A 174 32.00 -2.19 19.78
CA ILE A 174 31.52 -3.43 20.43
C ILE A 174 30.06 -3.25 20.87
N HIS A 175 29.71 -2.14 21.54
CA HIS A 175 28.33 -1.84 21.94
C HIS A 175 27.39 -1.77 20.74
N LEU A 176 27.84 -1.18 19.64
CA LEU A 176 27.07 -1.07 18.41
C LEU A 176 26.79 -2.45 17.79
N VAL A 177 27.80 -3.31 17.66
CA VAL A 177 27.63 -4.67 17.15
C VAL A 177 26.71 -5.50 18.04
N ILE A 178 26.90 -5.43 19.37
CA ILE A 178 26.05 -6.14 20.34
C ILE A 178 24.60 -5.67 20.22
N TRP A 179 24.37 -4.36 20.11
CA TRP A 179 23.01 -3.82 20.02
C TRP A 179 22.27 -4.34 18.79
N TYR A 180 22.90 -4.29 17.61
CA TYR A 180 22.27 -4.83 16.39
C TYR A 180 22.06 -6.35 16.47
N ALA A 181 22.98 -7.10 17.09
CA ALA A 181 22.79 -8.54 17.31
C ALA A 181 21.59 -8.85 18.24
N VAL A 182 21.42 -8.08 19.32
CA VAL A 182 20.27 -8.19 20.23
C VAL A 182 18.97 -7.88 19.49
N VAL A 183 18.92 -6.84 18.65
CA VAL A 183 17.72 -6.51 17.86
C VAL A 183 17.35 -7.66 16.92
N ILE A 184 18.32 -8.23 16.20
CA ILE A 184 18.07 -9.38 15.31
C ILE A 184 17.54 -10.59 16.10
N LEU A 185 18.09 -10.86 17.29
CA LEU A 185 17.59 -11.94 18.15
C LEU A 185 16.16 -11.68 18.63
N LEU A 186 15.87 -10.46 19.08
CA LEU A 186 14.53 -10.06 19.54
C LEU A 186 13.48 -10.14 18.43
N MET A 187 13.85 -9.84 17.18
CA MET A 187 12.94 -9.97 16.03
C MET A 187 12.53 -11.42 15.74
N ASN A 188 13.34 -12.40 16.15
CA ASN A 188 13.03 -13.82 16.02
C ASN A 188 12.22 -14.37 17.21
N MET A 189 11.99 -13.56 18.24
CA MET A 189 11.15 -13.91 19.38
C MET A 189 9.76 -13.31 19.16
N ASN A 190 8.73 -14.16 19.10
CA ASN A 190 7.36 -13.74 18.78
C ASN A 190 6.74 -12.78 19.83
N ASP A 191 7.28 -12.74 21.05
CA ASP A 191 6.73 -12.01 22.20
C ASP A 191 7.76 -11.05 22.82
N SER A 192 8.06 -9.94 22.14
CA SER A 192 8.79 -8.83 22.77
C SER A 192 7.82 -7.74 23.24
N GLY A 193 7.60 -7.67 24.56
CA GLY A 193 6.75 -6.66 25.17
C GLY A 193 7.32 -5.23 25.04
N TRP A 194 6.45 -4.21 25.16
CA TRP A 194 6.81 -2.79 25.02
C TRP A 194 7.96 -2.32 25.94
N ILE A 195 8.12 -2.94 27.11
CA ILE A 195 9.21 -2.66 28.06
C ILE A 195 10.58 -2.96 27.43
N ILE A 196 10.71 -4.10 26.75
CA ILE A 196 11.94 -4.49 26.04
C ILE A 196 12.22 -3.48 24.91
N GLY A 197 11.18 -3.08 24.18
CA GLY A 197 11.28 -2.05 23.14
C GLY A 197 11.86 -0.73 23.67
N ILE A 198 11.39 -0.24 24.83
CA ILE A 198 11.91 0.98 25.46
C ILE A 198 13.38 0.80 25.88
N ALA A 199 13.74 -0.34 26.48
CA ALA A 199 15.12 -0.61 26.91
C ALA A 199 16.10 -0.64 25.73
N VAL A 200 15.71 -1.29 24.63
CA VAL A 200 16.48 -1.32 23.37
C VAL A 200 16.66 0.08 22.81
N LEU A 201 15.61 0.89 22.79
CA LEU A 201 15.66 2.28 22.32
C LEU A 201 16.58 3.15 23.19
N ALA A 202 16.48 3.05 24.52
CA ALA A 202 17.33 3.80 25.44
C ALA A 202 18.82 3.46 25.27
N THR A 203 19.13 2.17 25.09
CA THR A 203 20.50 1.71 24.81
C THR A 203 21.03 2.28 23.50
N TYR A 204 20.18 2.36 22.46
CA TYR A 204 20.55 2.96 21.18
C TYR A 204 20.85 4.45 21.30
N ILE A 205 20.04 5.19 22.07
CA ILE A 205 20.27 6.61 22.35
C ILE A 205 21.63 6.79 23.05
N GLY A 206 21.97 5.92 24.00
CA GLY A 206 23.30 5.90 24.63
C GLY A 206 24.43 5.78 23.61
N ILE A 207 24.32 4.84 22.66
CA ILE A 207 25.31 4.67 21.57
C ILE A 207 25.42 5.94 20.72
N LEU A 208 24.31 6.59 20.38
CA LEU A 208 24.34 7.85 19.61
C LEU A 208 25.02 8.99 20.38
N VAL A 209 24.80 9.08 21.69
CA VAL A 209 25.45 10.07 22.57
C VAL A 209 26.96 9.82 22.64
N GLU A 210 27.40 8.57 22.75
CA GLU A 210 28.82 8.22 22.75
C GLU A 210 29.49 8.50 21.39
N LEU A 211 28.80 8.23 20.29
CA LEU A 211 29.26 8.61 18.94
C LEU A 211 29.38 10.13 18.82
N LYS A 212 28.43 10.90 19.38
CA LYS A 212 28.49 12.36 19.44
C LYS A 212 29.72 12.83 20.22
N HIS A 213 29.96 12.28 21.41
CA HIS A 213 31.14 12.64 22.19
C HIS A 213 32.46 12.32 21.48
N THR A 214 32.51 11.21 20.73
CA THR A 214 33.66 10.89 19.87
C THR A 214 33.88 11.96 18.81
N ALA A 215 32.81 12.43 18.16
CA ALA A 215 32.88 13.50 17.16
C ALA A 215 33.30 14.85 17.76
N GLU A 216 32.81 15.19 18.96
CA GLU A 216 33.22 16.38 19.73
C GLU A 216 34.69 16.29 20.18
N ASN A 217 35.18 15.10 20.55
CA ASN A 217 36.59 14.89 20.89
C ASN A 217 37.49 15.09 19.68
N LEU A 218 37.04 14.67 18.50
CA LEU A 218 37.73 14.90 17.25
C LEU A 218 37.80 16.40 16.90
N GLU A 219 36.69 17.14 17.13
CA GLU A 219 36.65 18.61 17.03
C GLU A 219 37.65 19.28 17.99
N LYS A 220 37.67 18.87 19.27
CA LYS A 220 38.62 19.35 20.29
C LYS A 220 40.07 18.99 19.97
N ALA A 221 40.31 17.91 19.23
CA ALA A 221 41.63 17.55 18.72
C ALA A 221 42.05 18.40 17.50
N GLY A 222 41.27 19.43 17.16
CA GLY A 222 41.53 20.38 16.09
C GLY A 222 41.10 19.89 14.70
N TYR A 223 40.16 18.94 14.62
CA TYR A 223 39.62 18.49 13.34
C TYR A 223 38.78 19.57 12.69
N VAL A 224 39.09 19.83 11.42
CA VAL A 224 38.48 20.87 10.62
C VAL A 224 38.10 20.24 9.28
N LEU A 225 36.81 20.21 8.98
CA LEU A 225 36.32 19.69 7.72
C LEU A 225 36.43 20.76 6.64
N GLU A 226 37.17 20.49 5.58
CA GLU A 226 37.20 21.34 4.39
C GLU A 226 36.02 21.01 3.49
N GLU A 227 35.38 22.01 2.87
CA GLU A 227 34.32 21.74 1.90
C GLU A 227 34.92 21.11 0.64
N PRO A 228 34.63 19.82 0.34
CA PRO A 228 35.13 19.23 -0.88
C PRO A 228 34.46 19.89 -2.09
N PRO A 229 35.16 20.08 -3.21
CA PRO A 229 34.55 20.59 -4.43
C PRO A 229 33.48 19.61 -4.93
N MET A 230 32.21 19.97 -4.76
CA MET A 230 31.07 19.14 -5.17
C MET A 230 30.44 19.66 -6.46
N ARG A 231 30.49 18.85 -7.53
CA ARG A 231 29.80 19.16 -8.81
C ARG A 231 28.28 19.27 -8.65
N VAL A 232 27.70 18.51 -7.71
CA VAL A 232 26.26 18.48 -7.42
C VAL A 232 26.08 18.62 -5.91
N SER A 233 25.28 19.59 -5.47
CA SER A 233 25.00 19.82 -4.05
C SER A 233 24.24 18.65 -3.41
N ASN A 234 24.34 18.49 -2.09
CA ASN A 234 23.59 17.45 -1.37
C ASN A 234 22.08 17.64 -1.50
N GLY A 235 21.59 18.89 -1.49
CA GLY A 235 20.18 19.20 -1.69
C GLY A 235 19.65 18.72 -3.04
N LYS A 236 20.42 18.91 -4.12
CA LYS A 236 20.05 18.41 -5.46
C LYS A 236 20.02 16.88 -5.52
N CYS A 237 20.95 16.18 -4.85
CA CYS A 237 20.92 14.72 -4.78
C CYS A 237 19.71 14.20 -3.98
N ALA A 238 19.43 14.80 -2.82
CA ALA A 238 18.26 14.42 -2.00
C ALA A 238 16.94 14.69 -2.75
N ALA A 239 16.81 15.87 -3.38
CA ALA A 239 15.66 16.19 -4.22
C ALA A 239 15.53 15.20 -5.39
N GLY A 240 16.63 14.84 -6.05
CA GLY A 240 16.64 13.81 -7.10
C GLY A 240 16.13 12.46 -6.60
N ALA A 241 16.58 12.00 -5.44
CA ALA A 241 16.10 10.76 -4.83
C ALA A 241 14.60 10.82 -4.53
N VAL A 242 14.11 11.91 -3.93
CA VAL A 242 12.69 12.12 -3.65
C VAL A 242 11.85 12.13 -4.93
N VAL A 243 12.29 12.84 -5.97
CA VAL A 243 11.60 12.88 -7.27
C VAL A 243 11.56 11.50 -7.92
N LEU A 244 12.66 10.76 -7.90
CA LEU A 244 12.73 9.40 -8.44
C LEU A 244 11.81 8.44 -7.66
N THR A 245 11.76 8.54 -6.33
CA THR A 245 10.83 7.74 -5.52
C THR A 245 9.38 8.11 -5.84
N ALA A 246 9.04 9.40 -5.92
CA ALA A 246 7.69 9.84 -6.25
C ALA A 246 7.27 9.38 -7.65
N ALA A 247 8.15 9.48 -8.65
CA ALA A 247 7.91 8.95 -9.99
C ALA A 247 7.74 7.43 -9.96
N GLY A 248 8.58 6.72 -9.19
CA GLY A 248 8.47 5.28 -8.99
C GLY A 248 7.14 4.86 -8.34
N LEU A 249 6.67 5.61 -7.34
CA LEU A 249 5.35 5.39 -6.73
C LEU A 249 4.22 5.59 -7.74
N VAL A 250 4.25 6.67 -8.54
CA VAL A 250 3.23 6.95 -9.57
C VAL A 250 3.21 5.85 -10.63
N ILE A 251 4.36 5.48 -11.18
CA ILE A 251 4.48 4.38 -12.15
C ILE A 251 4.03 3.07 -11.50
N GLY A 252 4.48 2.82 -10.27
CA GLY A 252 4.14 1.67 -9.46
C GLY A 252 2.62 1.49 -9.34
N THR A 253 1.90 2.55 -8.97
CA THR A 253 0.46 2.51 -8.81
C THR A 253 -0.28 2.37 -10.14
N ILE A 254 0.16 3.03 -11.20
CA ILE A 254 -0.49 2.95 -12.53
C ILE A 254 -0.38 1.55 -13.13
N PHE A 255 0.79 0.90 -13.01
CA PHE A 255 1.05 -0.37 -13.69
C PHE A 255 0.86 -1.60 -12.80
N PHE A 256 1.04 -1.48 -11.48
CA PHE A 256 1.03 -2.62 -10.55
C PHE A 256 -0.01 -2.48 -9.41
N GLY A 257 -0.87 -1.48 -9.49
CA GLY A 257 -1.97 -1.24 -8.54
C GLY A 257 -3.25 -2.04 -8.82
N SER A 258 -3.29 -2.80 -9.92
CA SER A 258 -4.46 -3.56 -10.40
C SER A 258 -4.02 -4.89 -11.01
N TYR A 259 -4.94 -5.86 -11.09
CA TYR A 259 -4.67 -7.14 -11.74
C TYR A 259 -4.56 -6.96 -13.26
N HIS A 260 -3.58 -7.64 -13.87
CA HIS A 260 -3.45 -7.70 -15.32
C HIS A 260 -4.38 -8.78 -15.89
N MET A 261 -5.61 -8.36 -16.21
CA MET A 261 -6.65 -9.24 -16.75
C MET A 261 -6.44 -9.51 -18.25
N ARG A 262 -6.77 -10.74 -18.68
CA ARG A 262 -6.69 -11.17 -20.09
C ARG A 262 -8.03 -11.00 -20.80
N TRP A 263 -8.35 -9.77 -21.17
CA TRP A 263 -9.59 -9.42 -21.87
C TRP A 263 -9.59 -9.90 -23.32
N ASN A 264 -10.64 -10.61 -23.71
CA ASN A 264 -10.89 -11.07 -25.07
C ASN A 264 -12.27 -10.62 -25.53
N GLU A 265 -12.42 -10.34 -26.82
CA GLU A 265 -13.73 -10.00 -27.40
C GLU A 265 -14.68 -11.20 -27.28
N VAL A 266 -15.90 -10.94 -26.79
CA VAL A 266 -16.95 -11.94 -26.71
C VAL A 266 -17.47 -12.19 -28.13
N LYS A 267 -17.37 -13.44 -28.58
CA LYS A 267 -17.86 -13.83 -29.90
C LYS A 267 -19.33 -14.20 -29.80
N ALA A 268 -20.09 -13.88 -30.84
CA ALA A 268 -21.46 -14.38 -30.97
C ALA A 268 -21.46 -15.92 -30.97
N PRO A 269 -22.43 -16.56 -30.29
CA PRO A 269 -22.60 -18.02 -30.35
C PRO A 269 -22.72 -18.47 -31.80
N GLN A 270 -21.98 -19.52 -32.17
CA GLN A 270 -22.04 -20.05 -33.55
C GLN A 270 -23.03 -21.20 -33.71
N ASP A 271 -23.45 -21.85 -32.61
CA ASP A 271 -24.34 -23.00 -32.63
C ASP A 271 -25.79 -22.58 -32.31
N PRO A 272 -26.76 -22.84 -33.22
CA PRO A 272 -28.19 -22.59 -32.97
C PRO A 272 -28.73 -23.26 -31.70
N ALA A 273 -28.11 -24.35 -31.22
CA ALA A 273 -28.53 -25.05 -30.01
C ALA A 273 -28.46 -24.17 -28.76
N TYR A 274 -27.55 -23.18 -28.70
CA TYR A 274 -27.46 -22.26 -27.57
C TYR A 274 -28.67 -21.33 -27.48
N GLU A 275 -29.20 -20.89 -28.63
CA GLU A 275 -30.37 -20.02 -28.67
C GLU A 275 -31.64 -20.76 -28.21
N GLU A 276 -31.74 -22.06 -28.49
CA GLU A 276 -32.83 -22.90 -27.97
C GLU A 276 -32.76 -23.01 -26.44
N ILE A 277 -31.57 -23.21 -25.88
CA ILE A 277 -31.36 -23.25 -24.42
C ILE A 277 -31.70 -21.89 -23.78
N LYS A 278 -31.23 -20.78 -24.36
CA LYS A 278 -31.57 -19.44 -23.87
C LYS A 278 -33.07 -19.20 -23.89
N THR A 279 -33.74 -19.53 -25.00
CA THR A 279 -35.19 -19.38 -25.14
C THR A 279 -35.94 -20.15 -24.07
N HIS A 280 -35.52 -21.40 -23.79
CA HIS A 280 -36.09 -22.20 -22.70
C HIS A 280 -35.86 -21.54 -21.34
N LEU A 281 -34.64 -21.12 -21.03
CA LEU A 281 -34.29 -20.48 -19.75
C LEU A 281 -35.05 -19.16 -19.52
N VAL A 282 -35.21 -18.34 -20.56
CA VAL A 282 -36.05 -17.14 -20.51
C VAL A 282 -37.50 -17.50 -20.24
N SER A 283 -38.03 -18.56 -20.87
CA SER A 283 -39.42 -18.98 -20.67
C SER A 283 -39.75 -19.42 -19.24
N ILE A 284 -38.75 -19.89 -18.48
CA ILE A 284 -38.86 -20.27 -17.07
C ILE A 284 -38.39 -19.18 -16.10
N GLY A 285 -38.15 -17.95 -16.60
CA GLY A 285 -37.92 -16.76 -15.78
C GLY A 285 -36.45 -16.36 -15.58
N PHE A 286 -35.50 -16.91 -16.34
CA PHE A 286 -34.11 -16.45 -16.31
C PHE A 286 -33.95 -15.11 -17.08
N PRO A 287 -33.36 -14.06 -16.48
CA PRO A 287 -33.08 -12.81 -17.19
C PRO A 287 -32.15 -12.96 -18.41
N GLU A 288 -32.62 -12.51 -19.58
CA GLU A 288 -31.89 -12.60 -20.85
C GLU A 288 -30.53 -11.88 -20.81
N ASP A 289 -30.46 -10.73 -20.14
CA ASP A 289 -29.23 -9.94 -20.02
C ASP A 289 -28.14 -10.63 -19.19
N ILE A 290 -28.52 -11.49 -18.23
CA ILE A 290 -27.59 -12.31 -17.45
C ILE A 290 -27.21 -13.57 -18.24
N LEU A 291 -28.12 -14.15 -19.03
CA LEU A 291 -27.79 -15.31 -19.89
C LEU A 291 -26.71 -14.99 -20.92
N ASP A 292 -26.75 -13.79 -21.49
CA ASP A 292 -25.74 -13.30 -22.44
C ASP A 292 -24.34 -13.15 -21.82
N ASP A 293 -24.28 -13.04 -20.50
CA ASP A 293 -23.02 -12.93 -19.76
C ASP A 293 -22.42 -14.30 -19.40
N LEU A 294 -23.17 -15.40 -19.52
CA LEU A 294 -22.70 -16.73 -19.16
C LEU A 294 -21.70 -17.30 -20.18
N LYS A 295 -20.71 -18.04 -19.69
CA LYS A 295 -19.89 -18.91 -20.53
C LYS A 295 -20.76 -20.00 -21.17
N GLU A 296 -20.35 -20.46 -22.35
CA GLU A 296 -21.02 -21.54 -23.06
C GLU A 296 -21.18 -22.81 -22.19
N GLU A 297 -20.16 -23.16 -21.41
CA GLU A 297 -20.18 -24.31 -20.49
C GLU A 297 -21.21 -24.17 -19.37
N ASP A 298 -21.42 -22.95 -18.86
CA ASP A 298 -22.38 -22.67 -17.80
C ASP A 298 -23.81 -22.64 -18.34
N LEU A 299 -23.98 -22.11 -19.55
CA LEU A 299 -25.26 -22.14 -20.26
C LEU A 299 -25.68 -23.59 -20.57
N LEU A 300 -24.74 -24.43 -21.05
CA LEU A 300 -24.99 -25.85 -21.31
C LEU A 300 -25.33 -26.65 -20.06
N ALA A 301 -24.69 -26.32 -18.93
CA ALA A 301 -25.00 -26.96 -17.65
C ALA A 301 -26.46 -26.70 -17.21
N CYS A 302 -27.06 -25.61 -17.67
CA CYS A 302 -28.46 -25.25 -17.42
C CYS A 302 -29.44 -25.79 -18.49
N LYS A 303 -29.01 -26.65 -19.44
CA LYS A 303 -29.95 -27.23 -20.40
C LYS A 303 -31.04 -28.01 -19.65
N ASN A 304 -32.26 -28.00 -20.18
CA ASN A 304 -33.40 -28.70 -19.58
C ASN A 304 -33.67 -28.33 -18.11
N ALA A 305 -33.24 -27.15 -17.66
CA ALA A 305 -33.52 -26.67 -16.31
C ALA A 305 -35.03 -26.71 -16.02
N ARG A 306 -35.39 -27.13 -14.82
CA ARG A 306 -36.78 -27.31 -14.38
C ARG A 306 -37.41 -26.00 -13.94
N GLN A 307 -36.64 -25.18 -13.21
CA GLN A 307 -37.09 -23.89 -12.70
C GLN A 307 -35.92 -22.97 -12.40
N VAL A 308 -36.21 -21.67 -12.32
CA VAL A 308 -35.28 -20.62 -11.93
C VAL A 308 -35.87 -19.83 -10.77
N ARG A 309 -35.02 -19.47 -9.81
CA ARG A 309 -35.34 -18.55 -8.72
C ARG A 309 -34.36 -17.40 -8.76
N LEU A 310 -34.90 -16.18 -8.81
CA LEU A 310 -34.14 -14.95 -8.96
C LEU A 310 -34.37 -14.06 -7.73
N GLN A 311 -33.28 -13.53 -7.19
CA GLN A 311 -33.28 -12.44 -6.24
C GLN A 311 -32.38 -11.34 -6.79
N GLN A 312 -32.90 -10.11 -6.86
CA GLN A 312 -32.17 -8.99 -7.46
C GLN A 312 -32.36 -7.73 -6.63
N THR A 313 -31.25 -7.09 -6.28
CA THR A 313 -31.25 -5.91 -5.43
C THR A 313 -30.29 -4.84 -5.97
N ASP A 314 -30.78 -3.61 -6.08
CA ASP A 314 -29.97 -2.45 -6.44
C ASP A 314 -29.51 -1.70 -5.17
N TYR A 315 -28.19 -1.54 -5.06
CA TYR A 315 -27.48 -0.95 -3.92
C TYR A 315 -26.78 0.35 -4.28
N PRO A 316 -26.79 1.34 -3.37
CA PRO A 316 -25.97 2.53 -3.50
C PRO A 316 -24.53 2.26 -3.06
N ILE A 317 -23.56 2.74 -3.84
CA ILE A 317 -22.13 2.76 -3.48
C ILE A 317 -21.59 4.18 -3.25
N ASN A 318 -22.47 5.16 -3.19
CA ASN A 318 -22.14 6.55 -2.90
C ASN A 318 -22.30 6.91 -1.42
N ASP A 319 -21.86 8.12 -1.06
CA ASP A 319 -22.09 8.69 0.26
C ASP A 319 -23.54 9.16 0.46
N GLY A 320 -24.41 9.15 -0.53
CA GLY A 320 -25.78 9.66 -0.45
C GLY A 320 -25.86 11.18 -0.25
N GLU A 321 -27.07 11.70 -0.27
CA GLU A 321 -27.36 13.12 -0.10
C GLU A 321 -27.96 13.36 1.29
N GLN A 322 -27.39 14.33 2.02
CA GLN A 322 -27.94 14.72 3.32
C GLN A 322 -29.16 15.61 3.12
N ILE A 323 -30.32 15.12 3.53
CA ILE A 323 -31.56 15.88 3.53
C ILE A 323 -31.81 16.42 4.93
N VAL A 324 -32.12 17.72 5.00
CA VAL A 324 -32.40 18.43 6.25
C VAL A 324 -33.86 18.84 6.24
N THR A 325 -34.67 18.13 7.01
CA THR A 325 -36.09 18.47 7.19
C THR A 325 -36.25 19.28 8.46
N ARG A 326 -36.75 20.52 8.32
CA ARG A 326 -37.05 21.40 9.46
C ARG A 326 -38.56 21.47 9.67
N SER A 327 -38.98 21.10 10.87
CA SER A 327 -40.35 21.24 11.36
C SER A 327 -40.36 22.08 12.64
N GLU A 328 -41.54 22.56 13.07
CA GLU A 328 -41.65 23.36 14.29
C GLU A 328 -41.09 22.60 15.51
N GLY A 329 -39.92 23.04 15.98
CA GLY A 329 -39.28 22.52 17.19
C GLY A 329 -38.15 21.48 16.97
N TYR A 330 -37.93 20.97 15.76
CA TYR A 330 -36.82 20.02 15.51
C TYR A 330 -36.27 20.04 14.07
N THR A 331 -34.98 19.69 13.94
CA THR A 331 -34.30 19.47 12.67
C THR A 331 -33.94 18.00 12.55
N GLN A 332 -34.42 17.34 11.50
CA GLN A 332 -34.11 15.95 11.20
C GLN A 332 -33.10 15.89 10.06
N TYR A 333 -32.05 15.11 10.26
CA TYR A 333 -31.08 14.77 9.22
C TYR A 333 -31.38 13.36 8.74
N SER A 334 -31.74 13.21 7.47
CA SER A 334 -31.81 11.92 6.78
C SER A 334 -30.76 11.86 5.68
N ARG A 335 -30.49 10.65 5.19
CA ARG A 335 -29.61 10.43 4.04
C ARG A 335 -30.40 9.67 3.00
N GLU A 336 -30.51 10.25 1.82
CA GLU A 336 -31.17 9.64 0.69
C GLU A 336 -30.14 9.15 -0.32
N TYR A 337 -30.46 8.06 -1.01
CA TYR A 337 -29.58 7.42 -1.97
C TYR A 337 -30.31 7.35 -3.32
N PRO A 338 -30.36 8.48 -4.06
CA PRO A 338 -31.10 8.55 -5.32
C PRO A 338 -30.47 7.67 -6.41
N HIS A 339 -29.15 7.47 -6.34
CA HIS A 339 -28.38 6.64 -7.25
C HIS A 339 -28.07 5.29 -6.60
N LYS A 340 -28.30 4.21 -7.36
CA LYS A 340 -28.01 2.83 -6.96
C LYS A 340 -27.14 2.18 -8.03
N GLU A 341 -25.84 2.38 -7.87
CA GLU A 341 -24.84 2.09 -8.89
C GLU A 341 -24.58 0.62 -9.09
N LEU A 342 -24.78 -0.22 -8.07
CA LEU A 342 -24.46 -1.65 -8.11
C LEU A 342 -25.72 -2.49 -7.98
N ARG A 343 -26.00 -3.31 -8.99
CA ARG A 343 -26.98 -4.37 -8.95
C ARG A 343 -26.29 -5.68 -8.58
N LEU A 344 -26.84 -6.39 -7.60
CA LEU A 344 -26.47 -7.77 -7.29
C LEU A 344 -27.67 -8.66 -7.60
N SER A 345 -27.39 -9.80 -8.24
CA SER A 345 -28.40 -10.79 -8.62
C SER A 345 -27.95 -12.18 -8.19
N GLY A 346 -28.75 -12.85 -7.36
CA GLY A 346 -28.61 -14.26 -7.03
C GLY A 346 -29.59 -15.09 -7.84
N ILE A 347 -29.10 -16.13 -8.52
CA ILE A 347 -29.91 -17.03 -9.32
C ILE A 347 -29.67 -18.47 -8.87
N ALA A 348 -30.74 -19.20 -8.53
CA ALA A 348 -30.72 -20.64 -8.33
C ALA A 348 -31.47 -21.32 -9.49
N VAL A 349 -30.77 -22.16 -10.24
CA VAL A 349 -31.32 -22.92 -11.37
C VAL A 349 -31.43 -24.38 -10.96
N GLU A 350 -32.65 -24.92 -10.91
CA GLU A 350 -32.83 -26.36 -10.70
C GLU A 350 -32.56 -27.09 -12.02
N LEU A 351 -31.63 -28.03 -11.99
CA LEU A 351 -31.21 -28.81 -13.14
C LEU A 351 -32.22 -29.92 -13.48
N GLU A 352 -32.00 -30.63 -14.58
CA GLU A 352 -32.87 -31.71 -15.04
C GLU A 352 -33.09 -32.79 -13.95
N GLN A 353 -32.04 -33.09 -13.18
CA GLN A 353 -32.12 -34.01 -12.04
C GLN A 353 -32.61 -33.26 -10.79
N GLU A 354 -33.69 -33.77 -10.17
CA GLU A 354 -34.29 -33.19 -8.97
C GLU A 354 -33.29 -33.06 -7.81
N GLY A 355 -33.30 -31.91 -7.14
CA GLY A 355 -32.39 -31.64 -6.02
C GLY A 355 -30.98 -31.25 -6.44
N HIS A 356 -30.69 -31.12 -7.74
CA HIS A 356 -29.42 -30.58 -8.25
C HIS A 356 -29.62 -29.14 -8.71
N TRP A 357 -28.78 -28.25 -8.23
CA TRP A 357 -28.92 -26.81 -8.45
C TRP A 357 -27.60 -26.21 -8.91
N LYS A 358 -27.69 -25.27 -9.85
CA LYS A 358 -26.58 -24.37 -10.18
C LYS A 358 -26.89 -23.00 -9.60
N ILE A 359 -25.97 -22.50 -8.78
CA ILE A 359 -26.07 -21.19 -8.14
C ILE A 359 -25.19 -20.22 -8.91
N ILE A 360 -25.74 -19.07 -9.26
CA ILE A 360 -25.05 -17.99 -9.99
C ILE A 360 -25.21 -16.71 -9.17
N HIS A 361 -24.10 -16.09 -8.82
CA HIS A 361 -24.04 -14.76 -8.23
C HIS A 361 -23.51 -13.80 -9.27
N HIS A 362 -24.34 -12.87 -9.73
CA HIS A 362 -24.03 -11.87 -10.74
C HIS A 362 -24.00 -10.47 -10.14
N PHE A 363 -23.15 -9.62 -10.70
CA PHE A 363 -23.11 -8.20 -10.40
C PHE A 363 -23.13 -7.38 -11.68
N LEU A 364 -23.74 -6.19 -11.62
CA LEU A 364 -23.76 -5.22 -12.70
C LEU A 364 -23.60 -3.80 -12.13
N TRP A 365 -22.64 -3.07 -12.67
CA TRP A 365 -22.53 -1.63 -12.48
C TRP A 365 -23.51 -0.91 -13.41
N ASN A 366 -24.60 -0.40 -12.84
CA ASN A 366 -25.61 0.43 -13.50
C ASN A 366 -25.05 1.81 -13.86
N GLU A 367 -24.14 2.32 -13.03
CA GLU A 367 -23.48 3.61 -13.19
C GLU A 367 -21.95 3.45 -13.06
N ASP A 368 -21.18 4.46 -13.47
CA ASP A 368 -19.72 4.41 -13.36
C ASP A 368 -19.28 4.48 -11.88
N PRO A 369 -18.59 3.45 -11.34
CA PRO A 369 -18.10 3.47 -9.96
C PRO A 369 -17.01 4.52 -9.69
N GLY A 370 -16.50 5.18 -10.74
CA GLY A 370 -15.43 6.17 -10.63
C GLY A 370 -14.06 5.51 -10.58
N PHE A 371 -13.43 5.41 -9.40
CA PHE A 371 -12.10 4.84 -9.28
C PHE A 371 -12.14 3.31 -9.40
N ARG A 372 -11.27 2.71 -10.22
CA ARG A 372 -11.23 1.26 -10.44
C ARG A 372 -9.85 0.73 -10.10
N GLY A 373 -9.72 0.17 -8.90
CA GLY A 373 -8.48 -0.45 -8.42
C GLY A 373 -8.55 -1.97 -8.51
N THR A 374 -8.82 -2.61 -7.39
CA THR A 374 -9.07 -4.04 -7.25
C THR A 374 -10.49 -4.29 -6.77
N GLU A 375 -11.08 -5.38 -7.21
CA GLU A 375 -12.42 -5.83 -6.88
C GLU A 375 -12.35 -7.24 -6.28
N ALA A 376 -13.30 -7.59 -5.43
CA ALA A 376 -13.43 -8.96 -4.93
C ALA A 376 -14.89 -9.35 -4.71
N LEU A 377 -15.24 -10.57 -5.14
CA LEU A 377 -16.43 -11.28 -4.68
C LEU A 377 -16.00 -12.27 -3.61
N GLN A 378 -16.69 -12.24 -2.46
CA GLN A 378 -16.55 -13.24 -1.42
C GLN A 378 -17.89 -13.94 -1.22
N LEU A 379 -17.95 -15.22 -1.59
CA LEU A 379 -19.14 -16.03 -1.41
C LEU A 379 -19.04 -16.92 -0.18
N TYR A 380 -20.14 -16.98 0.57
CA TYR A 380 -20.43 -18.08 1.48
C TYR A 380 -21.40 -19.02 0.75
N PRO A 381 -20.91 -20.14 0.19
CA PRO A 381 -21.76 -21.04 -0.58
C PRO A 381 -22.74 -21.76 0.35
N ALA A 382 -23.90 -22.15 -0.20
CA ALA A 382 -24.93 -22.89 0.54
C ALA A 382 -24.42 -24.24 1.11
N CYS A 383 -23.39 -24.83 0.50
CA CYS A 383 -22.75 -26.07 0.96
C CYS A 383 -21.59 -25.85 1.95
N ARG A 384 -21.39 -24.63 2.48
CA ARG A 384 -20.31 -24.31 3.42
C ARG A 384 -20.49 -24.99 4.77
N GLU A 385 -21.72 -25.15 5.23
CA GLU A 385 -21.99 -25.71 6.55
C GLU A 385 -21.76 -27.22 6.58
N ARG A 386 -20.89 -27.68 7.49
CA ARG A 386 -20.57 -29.11 7.64
C ARG A 386 -21.80 -29.99 7.93
N ASN A 387 -22.79 -29.42 8.61
CA ASN A 387 -24.06 -30.08 8.95
C ASN A 387 -25.23 -29.55 8.09
N GLY A 388 -24.95 -28.84 7.00
CA GLY A 388 -25.99 -28.32 6.10
C GLY A 388 -26.65 -29.40 5.25
N GLY A 389 -27.76 -29.02 4.62
CA GLY A 389 -28.54 -29.86 3.71
C GLY A 389 -28.02 -29.93 2.28
N TRP A 390 -26.87 -29.32 1.97
CA TRP A 390 -26.31 -29.22 0.62
C TRP A 390 -24.90 -29.77 0.54
N LEU A 391 -24.59 -30.42 -0.58
CA LEU A 391 -23.24 -30.89 -0.91
C LEU A 391 -22.74 -30.18 -2.17
N GLU A 392 -21.46 -29.85 -2.20
CA GLU A 392 -20.82 -29.26 -3.37
C GLU A 392 -20.86 -30.23 -4.57
N GLU A 393 -21.15 -29.68 -5.75
CA GLU A 393 -21.20 -30.42 -7.01
C GLU A 393 -20.59 -29.60 -8.15
N GLY A 394 -19.81 -30.25 -9.01
CA GLY A 394 -19.13 -29.59 -10.12
C GLY A 394 -17.94 -28.74 -9.69
N GLY A 395 -17.47 -27.89 -10.60
CA GLY A 395 -16.37 -26.96 -10.35
C GLY A 395 -16.85 -25.50 -10.24
N LEU A 396 -16.00 -24.65 -9.68
CA LEU A 396 -16.21 -23.20 -9.69
C LEU A 396 -15.96 -22.64 -11.09
N THR A 397 -16.91 -21.85 -11.59
CA THR A 397 -16.81 -21.17 -12.89
C THR A 397 -17.23 -19.71 -12.75
N GLY A 398 -17.04 -18.94 -13.82
CA GLY A 398 -17.39 -17.53 -13.84
C GLY A 398 -16.49 -16.73 -14.78
N GLN A 399 -16.89 -15.49 -15.01
CA GLN A 399 -16.13 -14.49 -15.75
C GLN A 399 -16.58 -13.08 -15.40
N VAL A 400 -15.74 -12.11 -15.78
CA VAL A 400 -16.05 -10.69 -15.76
C VAL A 400 -16.14 -10.16 -17.18
N LEU A 401 -17.01 -9.17 -17.38
CA LEU A 401 -17.27 -8.55 -18.66
C LEU A 401 -17.30 -7.02 -18.55
N TYR A 402 -16.96 -6.36 -19.64
CA TYR A 402 -17.20 -4.94 -19.83
C TYR A 402 -17.45 -4.64 -21.31
N ASP A 403 -18.13 -3.53 -21.57
CA ASP A 403 -18.40 -3.04 -22.90
C ASP A 403 -17.44 -1.90 -23.24
N LYS A 404 -17.08 -1.80 -24.52
CA LYS A 404 -16.33 -0.67 -25.04
C LYS A 404 -16.75 -0.38 -26.46
N LYS A 405 -17.43 0.76 -26.66
CA LYS A 405 -17.96 1.14 -27.98
C LYS A 405 -18.84 0.04 -28.57
N GLU A 406 -19.80 -0.45 -27.79
CA GLU A 406 -20.78 -1.49 -28.18
C GLU A 406 -20.21 -2.90 -28.38
N ILE A 407 -18.91 -3.11 -28.13
CA ILE A 407 -18.27 -4.43 -28.18
C ILE A 407 -18.04 -4.94 -26.76
N SER A 408 -18.54 -6.13 -26.46
CA SER A 408 -18.34 -6.83 -25.19
C SER A 408 -16.99 -7.53 -25.15
N TYR A 409 -16.29 -7.39 -24.03
CA TYR A 409 -15.05 -8.10 -23.72
C TYR A 409 -15.21 -8.89 -22.43
N ALA A 410 -14.70 -10.12 -22.39
CA ALA A 410 -14.71 -10.99 -21.22
C ALA A 410 -13.30 -11.41 -20.80
N ALA A 411 -13.14 -11.71 -19.52
CA ALA A 411 -11.93 -12.28 -18.95
C ALA A 411 -12.28 -13.25 -17.81
N ASP A 412 -11.43 -14.26 -17.62
CA ASP A 412 -11.43 -15.05 -16.39
C ASP A 412 -10.98 -14.17 -15.21
N TYR A 413 -11.40 -14.54 -13.99
CA TYR A 413 -10.91 -13.90 -12.77
C TYR A 413 -9.39 -14.05 -12.64
N ALA A 414 -8.74 -13.08 -11.98
CA ALA A 414 -7.32 -13.18 -11.67
C ALA A 414 -7.02 -14.33 -10.69
N SER A 415 -7.97 -14.59 -9.78
CA SER A 415 -8.03 -15.76 -8.93
C SER A 415 -9.50 -16.12 -8.71
N LEU A 416 -9.85 -17.41 -8.78
CA LEU A 416 -11.17 -17.94 -8.42
C LEU A 416 -10.95 -19.24 -7.66
N GLU A 417 -10.93 -19.16 -6.32
CA GLU A 417 -10.54 -20.27 -5.46
C GLU A 417 -11.41 -20.34 -4.20
N ASN A 418 -11.58 -21.55 -3.67
CA ASN A 418 -12.09 -21.75 -2.32
C ASN A 418 -10.90 -21.67 -1.34
N GLU A 419 -10.82 -20.56 -0.62
CA GLU A 419 -9.68 -20.25 0.23
C GLU A 419 -10.04 -20.39 1.71
N THR A 420 -9.20 -21.10 2.46
CA THR A 420 -9.21 -21.07 3.91
C THR A 420 -8.28 -19.98 4.42
N TYR A 421 -8.81 -19.08 5.24
CA TYR A 421 -8.07 -17.95 5.78
C TYR A 421 -8.44 -17.70 7.24
N ASP A 422 -7.52 -17.09 7.97
CA ASP A 422 -7.76 -16.59 9.31
C ASP A 422 -8.29 -15.15 9.20
N MET A 423 -9.48 -14.90 9.77
CA MET A 423 -10.10 -13.57 9.81
C MET A 423 -9.31 -12.55 10.66
N GLY A 424 -8.21 -12.95 11.30
CA GLY A 424 -7.35 -12.05 12.09
C GLY A 424 -8.06 -11.47 13.32
N GLN A 425 -9.23 -12.00 13.68
CA GLN A 425 -10.00 -11.69 14.88
C GLN A 425 -9.38 -12.42 16.08
N SER A 426 -8.07 -12.26 16.29
CA SER A 426 -7.38 -12.73 17.48
C SER A 426 -7.40 -11.62 18.54
N TRP A 427 -8.51 -11.56 19.29
CA TRP A 427 -8.45 -10.99 20.63
C TRP A 427 -7.55 -11.91 21.49
N PRO A 428 -6.75 -11.45 22.48
CA PRO A 428 -5.70 -12.26 23.12
C PRO A 428 -6.12 -13.56 23.83
N PHE A 429 -7.39 -13.97 23.75
CA PHE A 429 -7.99 -15.11 24.44
C PHE A 429 -8.91 -15.96 23.57
N TYR A 430 -8.94 -15.78 22.24
CA TYR A 430 -9.73 -16.62 21.33
C TYR A 430 -8.85 -17.25 20.24
N GLU A 431 -9.06 -18.55 20.00
CA GLU A 431 -8.47 -19.26 18.87
C GLU A 431 -8.94 -18.65 17.54
N SER A 432 -8.00 -18.54 16.60
CA SER A 432 -8.27 -18.13 15.21
C SER A 432 -9.41 -18.97 14.63
N ARG A 433 -10.50 -18.32 14.22
CA ARG A 433 -11.54 -19.00 13.45
C ARG A 433 -11.08 -19.07 12.00
N GLU A 434 -10.45 -20.18 11.65
CA GLU A 434 -10.26 -20.55 10.24
C GLU A 434 -11.63 -20.60 9.57
N THR A 435 -11.75 -19.87 8.47
CA THR A 435 -12.97 -19.81 7.68
C THR A 435 -12.62 -20.08 6.23
N SER A 436 -13.47 -20.83 5.55
CA SER A 436 -13.37 -21.05 4.10
C SER A 436 -14.42 -20.23 3.38
N SER A 437 -14.05 -19.62 2.26
CA SER A 437 -14.95 -18.85 1.40
C SER A 437 -14.44 -18.91 -0.04
N ILE A 438 -15.36 -18.84 -0.99
CA ILE A 438 -14.97 -18.69 -2.39
C ILE A 438 -14.62 -17.23 -2.61
N PHE A 439 -13.40 -16.97 -3.10
CA PHE A 439 -12.96 -15.64 -3.51
C PHE A 439 -12.80 -15.58 -5.02
N ALA A 440 -13.37 -14.54 -5.62
CA ALA A 440 -13.11 -14.16 -6.99
C ALA A 440 -12.43 -12.78 -7.00
N GLU A 441 -11.17 -12.72 -7.40
CA GLU A 441 -10.35 -11.50 -7.41
C GLU A 441 -10.19 -10.99 -8.84
N PHE A 442 -10.39 -9.69 -9.07
CA PHE A 442 -10.27 -9.09 -10.41
C PHE A 442 -10.03 -7.57 -10.37
N SER A 443 -9.77 -6.99 -11.54
CA SER A 443 -9.74 -5.54 -11.74
C SER A 443 -10.53 -5.18 -12.99
N MET A 444 -11.36 -4.13 -12.90
CA MET A 444 -12.06 -3.59 -14.05
C MET A 444 -11.20 -2.60 -14.83
N PRO A 445 -11.32 -2.52 -16.16
CA PRO A 445 -10.59 -1.54 -16.96
C PRO A 445 -11.08 -0.12 -16.65
N TRP A 446 -10.16 0.84 -16.62
CA TRP A 446 -10.45 2.25 -16.30
C TRP A 446 -11.52 2.90 -17.17
N ARG A 447 -11.65 2.47 -18.45
CA ARG A 447 -12.60 3.03 -19.41
C ARG A 447 -13.64 2.00 -19.89
N GLY A 448 -13.95 1.01 -19.06
CA GLY A 448 -15.00 0.05 -19.40
C GLY A 448 -16.38 0.61 -19.12
N GLU A 449 -17.33 0.33 -20.01
CA GLU A 449 -18.76 0.60 -19.82
C GLU A 449 -19.45 -0.70 -19.36
N ARG A 450 -20.63 -0.59 -18.74
CA ARG A 450 -21.47 -1.73 -18.34
C ARG A 450 -20.68 -2.90 -17.71
N CYS A 451 -19.86 -2.60 -16.71
CA CYS A 451 -19.00 -3.58 -16.05
C CYS A 451 -19.83 -4.56 -15.24
N ARG A 452 -19.61 -5.86 -15.45
CA ARG A 452 -20.43 -6.91 -14.87
C ARG A 452 -19.65 -8.22 -14.77
N GLY A 453 -20.25 -9.22 -14.16
CA GLY A 453 -19.67 -10.54 -14.08
C GLY A 453 -20.46 -11.45 -13.18
N TYR A 454 -20.07 -12.71 -13.16
CA TYR A 454 -20.71 -13.70 -12.30
C TYR A 454 -19.72 -14.75 -11.80
N VAL A 455 -20.09 -15.40 -10.71
CA VAL A 455 -19.46 -16.63 -10.22
C VAL A 455 -20.55 -17.68 -10.13
N SER A 456 -20.26 -18.91 -10.56
CA SER A 456 -21.18 -20.02 -10.45
C SER A 456 -20.56 -21.24 -9.80
N TYR A 457 -21.39 -22.01 -9.10
CA TYR A 457 -21.04 -23.28 -8.49
C TYR A 457 -22.28 -24.19 -8.41
N GLY A 458 -22.07 -25.50 -8.37
CA GLY A 458 -23.17 -26.47 -8.24
C GLY A 458 -23.35 -26.94 -6.80
N ILE A 459 -24.58 -27.27 -6.45
CA ILE A 459 -24.94 -27.96 -5.22
C ILE A 459 -25.92 -29.07 -5.50
N ARG A 460 -25.88 -30.11 -4.66
CA ARG A 460 -26.87 -31.19 -4.66
C ARG A 460 -27.47 -31.37 -3.29
N GLU A 461 -28.74 -31.73 -3.28
CA GLU A 461 -29.51 -31.99 -2.07
C GLU A 461 -28.90 -33.19 -1.32
N LYS A 462 -28.70 -32.98 -0.01
CA LYS A 462 -28.34 -34.02 0.96
C LYS A 462 -29.51 -34.31 1.89
N GLU A 463 -30.24 -33.27 2.27
CA GLU A 463 -31.42 -33.34 3.15
C GLU A 463 -32.51 -32.40 2.60
N LYS A 464 -33.76 -32.85 2.65
CA LYS A 464 -34.92 -32.07 2.19
C LYS A 464 -35.25 -30.91 3.14
N ASP A 465 -36.00 -29.94 2.62
CA ASP A 465 -36.54 -28.80 3.37
C ASP A 465 -35.46 -27.84 3.93
N TRP A 466 -34.26 -27.85 3.34
CA TRP A 466 -33.19 -26.91 3.66
C TRP A 466 -33.21 -25.72 2.72
N TRP A 467 -33.05 -24.52 3.28
CA TRP A 467 -32.87 -23.31 2.49
C TRP A 467 -31.56 -23.39 1.71
N ILE A 468 -31.59 -22.99 0.44
CA ILE A 468 -30.42 -22.53 -0.29
C ILE A 468 -30.11 -21.15 0.26
N ASP A 469 -29.17 -21.07 1.20
CA ASP A 469 -28.69 -19.82 1.79
C ASP A 469 -27.27 -19.55 1.29
N SER A 470 -27.12 -18.65 0.32
CA SER A 470 -25.82 -18.28 -0.23
C SER A 470 -25.58 -16.78 -0.20
N TRP A 471 -24.56 -16.38 0.54
CA TRP A 471 -24.22 -14.97 0.72
C TRP A 471 -23.14 -14.52 -0.25
N LEU A 472 -23.28 -13.30 -0.74
CA LEU A 472 -22.31 -12.60 -1.57
C LEU A 472 -21.88 -11.31 -0.88
N ASN A 473 -20.57 -11.09 -0.83
CA ASN A 473 -20.00 -9.79 -0.48
C ASN A 473 -19.22 -9.25 -1.68
N TYR A 474 -19.70 -8.15 -2.26
CA TYR A 474 -19.00 -7.40 -3.31
C TYR A 474 -18.15 -6.32 -2.67
N THR A 475 -16.83 -6.35 -2.88
CA THR A 475 -15.90 -5.36 -2.34
C THR A 475 -15.27 -4.56 -3.47
N HIS A 476 -15.56 -3.26 -3.47
CA HIS A 476 -15.07 -2.28 -4.43
C HIS A 476 -13.96 -1.41 -3.83
N GLN A 477 -12.85 -1.24 -4.54
CA GLN A 477 -11.85 -0.24 -4.17
C GLN A 477 -12.24 1.13 -4.76
N LYS A 478 -12.71 2.06 -3.91
CA LYS A 478 -13.16 3.40 -4.30
C LYS A 478 -12.08 4.49 -4.25
N SER A 479 -10.88 4.17 -3.78
CA SER A 479 -9.79 5.17 -3.65
C SER A 479 -8.39 4.60 -3.89
N ILE A 480 -7.52 5.47 -4.39
CA ILE A 480 -6.08 5.26 -4.55
C ILE A 480 -5.30 5.54 -3.26
N LEU A 481 -5.92 6.17 -2.25
CA LEU A 481 -5.27 6.67 -1.03
C LEU A 481 -4.99 5.56 -0.01
N GLN A 482 -4.17 4.59 -0.41
CA GLN A 482 -3.66 3.55 0.45
C GLN A 482 -2.17 3.30 0.20
N TYR A 483 -1.43 3.13 1.28
CA TYR A 483 -0.05 2.67 1.22
C TYR A 483 0.33 1.96 2.53
N PRO A 484 0.93 0.76 2.46
CA PRO A 484 1.19 -0.01 1.25
C PRO A 484 -0.12 -0.56 0.64
N VAL A 485 -0.17 -0.75 -0.68
CA VAL A 485 -1.39 -1.10 -1.42
C VAL A 485 -1.90 -2.48 -1.02
N MET A 486 -3.14 -2.55 -0.56
CA MET A 486 -3.87 -3.78 -0.26
C MET A 486 -4.92 -4.04 -1.35
N THR A 487 -5.20 -5.30 -1.65
CA THR A 487 -6.30 -5.65 -2.58
C THR A 487 -7.63 -5.73 -1.85
N ALA A 488 -8.75 -5.62 -2.58
CA ALA A 488 -10.09 -5.80 -2.02
C ALA A 488 -10.24 -7.13 -1.27
N ALA A 489 -9.73 -8.22 -1.86
CA ALA A 489 -9.75 -9.53 -1.22
C ALA A 489 -8.89 -9.60 0.05
N GLN A 490 -7.68 -9.01 0.04
CA GLN A 490 -6.83 -8.94 1.24
C GLN A 490 -7.50 -8.14 2.36
N ASN A 491 -8.14 -7.02 2.03
CA ASN A 491 -8.89 -6.22 3.00
C ASN A 491 -10.00 -7.06 3.65
N ARG A 492 -10.77 -7.81 2.85
CA ARG A 492 -11.80 -8.73 3.35
C ARG A 492 -11.24 -9.84 4.23
N LYS A 493 -10.15 -10.48 3.81
CA LYS A 493 -9.46 -11.53 4.58
C LYS A 493 -8.93 -11.01 5.93
N GLN A 494 -8.62 -9.71 6.03
CA GLN A 494 -8.17 -9.07 7.26
C GLN A 494 -9.30 -8.46 8.11
N GLY A 495 -10.57 -8.65 7.75
CA GLY A 495 -11.71 -8.17 8.53
C GLY A 495 -12.24 -6.78 8.13
N GLY A 496 -11.83 -6.22 6.99
CA GLY A 496 -12.41 -5.00 6.42
C GLY A 496 -11.94 -3.70 7.07
N TRP A 497 -10.72 -3.64 7.62
CA TRP A 497 -10.20 -2.47 8.36
C TRP A 497 -10.22 -1.15 7.58
N LEU A 498 -10.12 -1.20 6.24
CA LEU A 498 -10.12 0.00 5.39
C LEU A 498 -11.47 0.25 4.71
N ASP A 499 -12.53 -0.43 5.16
CA ASP A 499 -13.89 -0.15 4.70
C ASP A 499 -14.26 1.30 5.04
N ASN A 500 -15.03 1.92 4.15
CA ASN A 500 -15.42 3.34 4.15
C ASN A 500 -14.32 4.34 3.77
N LEU A 501 -13.04 4.02 3.97
CA LEU A 501 -11.92 4.89 3.55
C LEU A 501 -11.45 4.58 2.14
N VAL A 502 -11.10 3.32 1.88
CA VAL A 502 -10.48 2.86 0.63
C VAL A 502 -11.37 1.88 -0.11
N PHE A 503 -12.08 1.04 0.66
CA PHE A 503 -12.98 0.03 0.13
C PHE A 503 -14.42 0.32 0.53
N PHE A 504 -15.35 -0.21 -0.27
CA PHE A 504 -16.76 -0.28 0.04
C PHE A 504 -17.22 -1.72 -0.17
N THR A 505 -17.97 -2.26 0.80
CA THR A 505 -18.46 -3.64 0.72
C THR A 505 -19.98 -3.63 0.77
N VAL A 506 -20.61 -4.25 -0.23
CA VAL A 506 -22.04 -4.55 -0.25
C VAL A 506 -22.22 -6.03 0.04
N GLN A 507 -23.19 -6.37 0.88
CA GLN A 507 -23.57 -7.74 1.16
C GLN A 507 -24.99 -8.00 0.66
N ASP A 508 -25.17 -9.14 -0.01
CA ASP A 508 -26.46 -9.66 -0.44
C ASP A 508 -26.50 -11.17 -0.17
N ALA A 509 -27.69 -11.77 -0.20
CA ALA A 509 -27.87 -13.19 0.03
C ALA A 509 -28.97 -13.74 -0.86
N LEU A 510 -28.68 -14.82 -1.58
CA LEU A 510 -29.68 -15.63 -2.25
C LEU A 510 -30.28 -16.60 -1.23
N GLN A 511 -31.56 -16.41 -0.90
CA GLN A 511 -32.27 -17.24 0.08
C GLN A 511 -33.53 -17.84 -0.54
N VAL A 512 -33.47 -19.13 -0.84
CA VAL A 512 -34.55 -19.85 -1.54
C VAL A 512 -34.87 -21.15 -0.81
N LEU A 513 -36.14 -21.42 -0.54
CA LEU A 513 -36.58 -22.72 -0.07
C LEU A 513 -37.04 -23.59 -1.26
N PRO A 514 -36.39 -24.73 -1.54
CA PRO A 514 -36.85 -25.66 -2.57
C PRO A 514 -38.26 -26.17 -2.24
N GLY A 515 -39.19 -26.04 -3.18
CA GLY A 515 -40.56 -26.58 -3.05
C GLY A 515 -41.64 -25.59 -2.65
N GLU A 516 -41.31 -24.33 -2.30
CA GLU A 516 -42.32 -23.26 -2.24
C GLU A 516 -42.70 -22.82 -3.67
N GLU A 517 -44.00 -22.90 -3.98
CA GLU A 517 -44.60 -22.25 -5.15
C GLU A 517 -44.53 -20.73 -4.94
N THR A 518 -44.04 -20.01 -5.95
CA THR A 518 -44.10 -18.55 -5.97
C THR A 518 -45.54 -18.13 -6.30
N ASP A 519 -46.19 -17.40 -5.40
CA ASP A 519 -47.46 -16.71 -5.66
C ASP A 519 -47.34 -15.63 -6.76
#